data_AF-A0A699I681-F1
#
_entry.id   AF-A0A699I681-F1
#
_cell.length_a   1.000
_cell.length_b   1.000
_cell.length_c   1.000
_cell.angle_alpha   90.00
_cell.angle_beta   90.00
_cell.angle_gamma   90.00
#
_symmetry.space_group_name_H-M   'P 1'
#
loop_
_entity.id
_entity.type
_entity.pdbx_description
1 polymer ?
#
loop_
_entity_poly.entity_id
_entity_poly.type
_entity_poly.pdbx_seq_one_letter_code
_entity_poly.pdbx_strand_id
1 'polypeptide(L)'
;MATTSNPDRIAETKGKMIAIEPEVTSITDLRPTDCNKIIEAIVYGKWISKHVQKRQPTRFCCILMDKQVTLIQANMDVKDTEYFN
;
A
#
# COMPACT_ATOMS: atom_id res chain seq x y z
N MET A 1 -15.58 44.83 -45.19
CA MET A 1 -16.85 44.39 -44.58
C MET A 1 -17.05 42.92 -44.91
N ALA A 2 -17.54 42.16 -43.93
CA ALA A 2 -17.80 40.71 -43.90
C ALA A 2 -16.59 39.78 -43.63
N THR A 3 -16.43 39.50 -42.34
CA THR A 3 -15.82 38.29 -41.76
C THR A 3 -16.63 37.05 -42.13
N THR A 4 -15.98 35.95 -42.51
CA THR A 4 -16.61 34.62 -42.54
C THR A 4 -15.80 33.66 -41.68
N SER A 5 -16.55 32.98 -40.83
CA SER A 5 -16.18 32.16 -39.69
C SER A 5 -15.41 30.88 -40.02
N ASN A 6 -14.56 30.52 -39.06
CA ASN A 6 -13.90 29.23 -38.85
C ASN A 6 -14.92 28.06 -38.85
N PRO A 7 -14.45 26.83 -39.10
CA PRO A 7 -14.72 25.81 -38.10
C PRO A 7 -13.47 25.00 -37.74
N ASP A 8 -13.19 25.00 -36.44
CA ASP A 8 -12.91 23.79 -35.66
C ASP A 8 -11.93 22.78 -36.26
N ARG A 9 -10.64 23.06 -36.08
CA ARG A 9 -9.67 21.98 -35.87
C ARG A 9 -9.72 21.62 -34.40
N ILE A 10 -10.65 20.75 -34.04
CA ILE A 10 -10.64 20.03 -32.76
C ILE A 10 -9.27 19.36 -32.68
N ALA A 11 -8.39 19.90 -31.84
CA ALA A 11 -7.15 19.23 -31.48
C ALA A 11 -7.55 17.97 -30.71
N GLU A 12 -7.36 16.81 -31.33
CA GLU A 12 -7.47 15.53 -30.65
C GLU A 12 -6.39 15.47 -29.57
N THR A 13 -6.72 15.91 -28.37
CA THR A 13 -5.98 15.60 -27.14
C THR A 13 -6.17 14.12 -26.87
N LYS A 14 -5.35 13.29 -27.54
CA LYS A 14 -5.12 11.89 -27.16
C LYS A 14 -4.60 11.91 -25.73
N GLY A 15 -5.51 11.71 -24.78
CA GLY A 15 -5.21 11.68 -23.35
C GLY A 15 -4.11 10.66 -23.10
N LYS A 16 -2.91 11.15 -22.78
CA LYS A 16 -1.86 10.29 -22.21
C LYS A 16 -2.42 9.81 -20.87
N MET A 17 -2.69 8.51 -20.77
CA MET A 17 -2.97 7.86 -19.50
C MET A 17 -1.75 8.09 -18.60
N ILE A 18 -1.89 8.94 -17.59
CA ILE A 18 -0.86 9.12 -16.58
C ILE A 18 -0.93 7.86 -15.72
N ALA A 19 -0.04 6.91 -15.96
CA ALA A 19 0.21 5.84 -15.02
C ALA A 19 0.82 6.48 -13.77
N ILE A 20 -0.01 6.65 -12.73
CA ILE A 20 0.48 7.07 -11.42
C ILE A 20 1.13 5.83 -10.83
N GLU A 21 2.46 5.80 -10.81
CA GLU A 21 3.16 4.78 -10.05
C GLU A 21 2.83 4.96 -8.56
N PRO A 22 2.46 3.89 -7.85
CA PRO A 22 2.20 3.99 -6.42
C PRO A 22 3.45 4.44 -5.68
N GLU A 23 3.32 5.53 -4.90
CA GLU A 23 4.41 6.06 -4.10
C GLU A 23 4.73 5.10 -2.93
N VAL A 24 5.94 4.56 -2.92
CA VAL A 24 6.45 3.72 -1.84
C VAL A 24 6.95 4.60 -0.70
N THR A 25 6.46 4.34 0.52
CA THR A 25 6.80 5.07 1.74
C THR A 25 7.82 4.27 2.57
N SER A 26 8.82 4.93 3.16
CA SER A 26 9.73 4.28 4.12
C SER A 26 9.04 4.04 5.45
N ILE A 27 9.48 3.02 6.20
CA ILE A 27 8.94 2.71 7.52
C ILE A 27 9.10 3.90 8.48
N THR A 28 10.20 4.66 8.39
CA THR A 28 10.48 5.81 9.26
C THR A 28 9.51 6.98 9.06
N ASP A 29 8.89 7.08 7.88
CA ASP A 29 7.97 8.17 7.53
C ASP A 29 6.51 7.84 7.88
N LEU A 30 6.21 6.62 8.34
CA LEU A 30 4.86 6.21 8.71
C LEU A 30 4.39 6.91 9.99
N ARG A 31 3.14 7.35 9.97
CA ARG A 31 2.44 7.91 11.14
C ARG A 31 1.23 7.06 11.50
N PRO A 32 0.82 7.02 12.79
CA PRO A 32 -0.34 6.24 13.22
C PRO A 32 -1.66 6.58 12.53
N THR A 33 -1.78 7.79 11.98
CA THR A 33 -2.96 8.27 11.25
C THR A 33 -2.95 7.95 9.76
N ASP A 34 -1.83 7.45 9.23
CA ASP A 34 -1.70 7.17 7.81
C ASP A 34 -2.52 5.93 7.42
N CYS A 35 -3.15 6.00 6.26
CA CYS A 35 -3.87 4.90 5.62
C CYS A 35 -3.52 4.85 4.13
N ASN A 36 -3.72 3.70 3.49
CA ASN A 36 -3.45 3.50 2.06
C ASN A 36 -2.01 3.81 1.63
N LYS A 37 -1.04 3.57 2.52
CA LYS A 37 0.39 3.66 2.22
C LYS A 37 0.93 2.31 1.76
N ILE A 38 1.85 2.35 0.80
CA ILE A 38 2.54 1.16 0.31
C ILE A 38 3.95 1.19 0.87
N ILE A 39 4.36 0.08 1.48
CA ILE A 39 5.73 -0.13 1.94
C ILE A 39 6.32 -1.33 1.19
N GLU A 40 7.59 -1.24 0.85
CA GLU A 40 8.35 -2.34 0.27
C GLU A 40 9.29 -2.89 1.34
N ALA A 41 9.10 -4.15 1.72
CA ALA A 41 9.83 -4.75 2.82
C ALA A 41 10.03 -6.26 2.62
N ILE A 42 11.07 -6.79 3.26
CA ILE A 42 11.27 -8.24 3.43
C ILE A 42 10.73 -8.69 4.79
N VAL A 43 10.34 -9.95 4.88
CA VAL A 43 9.97 -10.57 6.16
C VAL A 43 11.25 -11.02 6.88
N TYR A 44 11.61 -10.32 7.94
CA TYR A 44 12.77 -10.67 8.78
C TYR A 44 12.48 -11.87 9.70
N GLY A 45 11.26 -11.93 10.26
CA GLY A 45 10.82 -13.03 11.11
C GLY A 45 9.31 -13.10 11.17
N LYS A 46 8.75 -14.30 11.37
CA LYS A 46 7.29 -14.51 11.48
C LYS A 46 6.95 -15.54 12.56
N TRP A 47 5.84 -15.33 13.25
CA TRP A 47 5.33 -16.23 14.28
C TRP A 47 3.82 -16.15 14.41
N ILE A 48 3.23 -17.14 15.08
CA ILE A 48 1.82 -17.14 15.46
C ILE A 48 1.75 -16.85 16.95
N SER A 49 1.17 -15.72 17.32
CA SER A 49 0.86 -15.41 18.72
C SER A 49 -0.26 -16.33 19.21
N LYS A 50 -0.22 -16.72 20.48
CA LYS A 50 -1.20 -17.62 21.09
C LYS A 50 -1.68 -17.08 22.42
N HIS A 51 -2.93 -17.36 22.74
CA HIS A 51 -3.44 -17.17 24.08
C HIS A 51 -2.69 -18.09 25.06
N VAL A 52 -2.10 -17.54 26.12
CA VAL A 52 -1.18 -18.27 27.03
C VAL A 52 -1.83 -19.52 27.63
N GLN A 53 -3.04 -19.39 28.17
CA GLN A 53 -3.73 -20.51 28.84
C GLN A 53 -4.31 -21.54 27.86
N LYS A 54 -5.06 -21.09 26.84
CA LYS A 54 -5.77 -21.98 25.91
C LYS A 54 -4.91 -22.50 24.76
N ARG A 55 -3.70 -21.95 24.57
CA ARG A 55 -2.78 -22.23 23.45
C ARG A 55 -3.39 -22.03 22.06
N GLN A 56 -4.49 -21.28 21.98
CA GLN A 56 -5.19 -20.98 20.73
C GLN A 56 -4.48 -19.84 19.98
N PRO A 57 -4.27 -19.96 18.65
CA PRO A 57 -3.76 -18.87 17.82
C PRO A 57 -4.60 -17.60 17.96
N THR A 58 -3.95 -16.45 18.14
CA THR A 58 -4.62 -15.15 18.25
C THR A 58 -4.31 -14.23 17.09
N ARG A 59 -3.05 -14.20 16.62
CA ARG A 59 -2.62 -13.34 15.50
C ARG A 59 -1.46 -13.96 14.75
N PHE A 60 -1.38 -13.69 13.45
CA PHE A 60 -0.16 -13.82 12.67
C PHE A 60 0.67 -12.56 12.85
N CYS A 61 1.94 -12.72 13.16
CA CYS A 61 2.85 -11.62 13.46
C CYS A 61 4.10 -11.76 12.60
N CYS A 62 4.65 -10.63 12.15
CA CYS A 62 5.95 -10.60 11.51
C CYS A 62 6.73 -9.32 11.84
N ILE A 63 8.04 -9.39 11.71
CA ILE A 63 8.91 -8.22 11.60
C ILE A 63 9.17 -7.99 10.11
N LEU A 64 8.85 -6.79 9.65
CA LEU A 64 9.14 -6.29 8.31
C LEU A 64 10.40 -5.42 8.37
N MET A 65 11.26 -5.55 7.37
CA MET A 65 12.48 -4.76 7.21
C MET A 65 12.45 -4.06 5.86
N ASP A 66 12.57 -2.72 5.85
CA ASP A 66 12.66 -1.95 4.60
C ASP A 66 14.08 -1.85 4.04
N LYS A 67 14.22 -1.18 2.89
CA LYS A 67 15.51 -0.93 2.22
C LYS A 67 16.50 -0.12 3.06
N GLN A 68 16.01 0.65 4.03
CA GLN A 68 16.83 1.44 4.95
C GLN A 68 17.21 0.64 6.21
N VAL A 69 16.91 -0.66 6.26
CA VAL A 69 17.16 -1.55 7.41
C VAL A 69 16.35 -1.11 8.65
N THR A 70 15.24 -0.41 8.45
CA THR A 70 14.31 -0.08 9.53
C THR A 70 13.35 -1.24 9.76
N LEU A 71 13.07 -1.54 11.03
CA LEU A 71 12.22 -2.64 11.44
C LEU A 71 10.87 -2.15 11.96
N ILE A 72 9.79 -2.79 11.54
CA ILE A 72 8.45 -2.61 12.09
C ILE A 72 7.76 -3.95 12.32
N GLN A 73 6.98 -4.06 13.38
CA GLN A 73 6.13 -5.23 13.61
C GLN A 73 4.77 -5.03 12.94
N ALA A 74 4.34 -6.01 12.15
CA ALA A 74 3.00 -6.08 11.60
C ALA A 74 2.24 -7.27 12.22
N ASN A 75 0.94 -7.07 12.46
CA ASN A 75 0.07 -8.06 13.10
C ASN A 75 -1.24 -8.15 12.33
N MET A 76 -1.73 -9.37 12.13
CA MET A 76 -3.02 -9.66 11.50
C MET A 76 -3.81 -10.64 12.38
N ASP A 77 -5.10 -10.39 12.58
CA ASP A 77 -5.97 -11.30 13.33
C ASP A 77 -6.13 -12.61 12.56
N VAL A 78 -6.25 -13.73 13.27
CA VAL A 78 -6.38 -15.05 12.64
C VAL A 78 -7.66 -15.14 11.81
N LYS A 79 -8.73 -14.45 12.22
CA LYS A 79 -9.99 -14.38 11.47
C LYS A 79 -9.86 -13.67 10.13
N ASP A 80 -8.89 -12.77 9.98
CA ASP A 80 -8.70 -11.98 8.76
C ASP A 80 -7.90 -12.76 7.70
N THR A 81 -7.42 -13.97 8.04
CA THR A 81 -6.63 -14.79 7.10
C THR A 81 -7.43 -15.37 5.95
N GLU A 82 -8.73 -15.58 6.14
CA GLU A 82 -9.62 -16.07 5.08
C GLU A 82 -9.74 -15.07 3.91
N TYR A 83 -9.54 -13.78 4.17
CA TYR A 83 -9.59 -12.75 3.13
C TYR A 83 -8.40 -12.81 2.16
N PHE A 84 -7.27 -13.40 2.57
CA PHE A 84 -6.01 -13.39 1.82
C PHE A 84 -5.60 -14.78 1.27
N ASN A 85 -6.45 -15.80 1.45
CA ASN A 85 -6.30 -17.14 0.85
C ASN A 85 -7.09 -17.25 -0.45
#